data_AF-A0AA89CBT3-F1
#
_entry.id   AF-A0AA89CBT3-F1
#
_cell.length_a   1.000
_cell.length_b   1.000
_cell.length_c   1.000
_cell.angle_alpha   90.00
_cell.angle_beta   90.00
_cell.angle_gamma   90.00
#
_symmetry.space_group_name_H-M   'P 1'
#
loop_
_entity.id
_entity.type
_entity.pdbx_description
1 polymer ?
#
loop_
_entity_poly.entity_id
_entity_poly.type
_entity_poly.pdbx_seq_one_letter_code
_entity_poly.pdbx_strand_id
1 'polypeptide(L)'
;MEKEKMHKKIGYAVILLLILEVPDLALDWDFYVEVMNSNQTDIKNATEAQISILAFFIVGSVTFTIETVNLFLLIFCDGCTYFLPGCFSLLSTLIEDIPQMALALYIAIIEETTITNVQFGKAGFAVFEVFLRTAILIYYIHKKNQRLEKGIMFDTLIDSIKEKKWVAVVQLTFSIIILSCSISIFYFLIN
;
A
#
# COMPACT_ATOMS: atom_id res chain seq x y z
N MET A 1 -13.68 17.84 25.09
CA MET A 1 -13.32 16.45 25.42
C MET A 1 -13.52 15.47 24.24
N GLU A 2 -14.59 15.59 23.46
CA GLU A 2 -14.82 14.71 22.29
C GLU A 2 -13.96 15.05 21.06
N LYS A 3 -13.78 16.35 20.76
CA LYS A 3 -12.83 16.83 19.73
C LYS A 3 -11.39 16.38 20.00
N GLU A 4 -10.93 16.48 21.25
CA GLU A 4 -9.56 16.06 21.62
C GLU A 4 -9.33 14.54 21.44
N LYS A 5 -10.35 13.72 21.76
CA LYS A 5 -10.32 12.27 21.49
C LYS A 5 -10.36 11.95 19.98
N MET A 6 -10.96 12.82 19.17
CA MET A 6 -11.00 12.69 17.72
C MET A 6 -9.63 13.03 17.10
N HIS A 7 -9.04 14.17 17.44
CA HIS A 7 -7.70 14.57 16.96
C HIS A 7 -6.63 13.54 17.35
N LYS A 8 -6.67 12.99 18.58
CA LYS A 8 -5.74 11.91 18.98
C LYS A 8 -5.87 10.67 18.08
N LYS A 9 -7.08 10.25 17.73
CA LYS A 9 -7.31 9.08 16.85
C LYS A 9 -6.86 9.33 15.42
N ILE A 10 -7.08 10.54 14.89
CA ILE A 10 -6.64 10.91 13.55
C ILE A 10 -5.11 10.99 13.52
N GLY A 11 -4.48 11.55 14.56
CA GLY A 11 -3.02 11.57 14.69
C GLY A 11 -2.39 10.18 14.67
N TYR A 12 -2.97 9.21 15.40
CA TYR A 12 -2.51 7.81 15.32
C TYR A 12 -2.66 7.19 13.93
N ALA A 13 -3.76 7.48 13.23
CA ALA A 13 -3.97 6.97 11.87
C ALA A 13 -2.93 7.54 10.90
N VAL A 14 -2.58 8.82 11.03
CA VAL A 14 -1.54 9.45 10.19
C VAL A 14 -0.15 8.93 10.47
N ILE A 15 0.20 8.74 11.75
CA ILE A 15 1.49 8.13 12.09
C ILE A 15 1.58 6.72 11.50
N LEU A 16 0.51 5.93 11.60
CA LEU A 16 0.49 4.57 11.07
C LEU A 16 0.61 4.54 9.54
N LEU A 17 -0.05 5.48 8.84
CA LEU A 17 0.05 5.60 7.39
C LEU A 17 1.46 6.04 6.97
N LEU A 18 2.06 7.03 7.64
CA LEU A 18 3.44 7.43 7.36
C LEU A 18 4.44 6.29 7.62
N ILE A 19 4.21 5.46 8.64
CA ILE A 19 5.05 4.28 8.91
C ILE A 19 4.92 3.21 7.82
N LEU A 20 3.80 3.17 7.09
CA LEU A 20 3.59 2.24 5.98
C LEU A 20 4.14 2.80 4.68
N GLU A 21 3.77 4.02 4.32
CA GLU A 21 4.06 4.57 3.01
C GLU A 21 5.51 5.08 2.86
N VAL A 22 6.13 5.61 3.94
CA VAL A 22 7.50 6.14 3.84
C VAL A 22 8.54 5.05 3.59
N PRO A 23 8.53 3.91 4.32
CA PRO A 23 9.46 2.83 4.02
C PRO A 23 9.19 2.19 2.65
N ASP A 24 7.94 2.11 2.21
CA ASP A 24 7.61 1.59 0.87
C ASP A 24 8.22 2.46 -0.23
N LEU A 25 8.00 3.77 -0.15
CA LEU A 25 8.61 4.74 -1.06
C LEU A 25 10.14 4.71 -1.03
N ALA A 26 10.74 4.46 0.14
CA ALA A 26 12.19 4.30 0.26
C ALA A 26 12.69 3.03 -0.44
N LEU A 27 11.98 1.91 -0.27
CA LEU A 27 12.30 0.65 -0.95
C LEU A 27 12.13 0.75 -2.46
N ASP A 28 11.19 1.56 -2.94
CA ASP A 28 11.02 1.84 -4.37
C ASP A 28 12.21 2.60 -4.96
N TRP A 29 12.69 3.60 -4.24
CA TRP A 29 13.89 4.35 -4.60
C TRP A 29 15.12 3.44 -4.63
N ASP A 30 15.30 2.65 -3.58
CA ASP A 30 16.42 1.72 -3.48
C ASP A 30 16.36 0.69 -4.63
N PHE A 31 15.16 0.22 -4.98
CA PHE A 31 14.96 -0.74 -6.06
C PHE A 31 15.30 -0.12 -7.42
N TYR A 32 14.86 1.11 -7.67
CA TYR A 32 15.21 1.84 -8.88
C TYR A 32 16.73 2.04 -8.99
N VAL A 33 17.38 2.47 -7.90
CA VAL A 33 18.83 2.70 -7.87
C VAL A 33 19.60 1.40 -8.11
N GLU A 34 19.18 0.30 -7.50
CA GLU A 34 19.81 -1.01 -7.70
C GLU A 34 19.67 -1.48 -9.15
N VAL A 35 18.49 -1.35 -9.75
CA VAL A 35 18.25 -1.71 -11.17
C VAL A 35 19.04 -0.80 -12.12
N MET A 36 19.19 0.49 -11.81
CA MET A 36 20.01 1.41 -12.60
C MET A 36 21.52 1.11 -12.53
N ASN A 37 21.99 0.65 -11.37
CA ASN A 37 23.40 0.33 -11.14
C ASN A 37 23.77 -1.10 -11.54
N SER A 38 22.80 -1.99 -11.71
CA SER A 38 23.04 -3.33 -12.25
C SER A 38 23.57 -3.24 -13.68
N ASN A 39 24.60 -4.03 -14.02
CA ASN A 39 25.21 -3.99 -15.35
C ASN A 39 24.14 -4.34 -16.41
N GLN A 40 23.95 -3.45 -17.39
CA GLN A 40 22.95 -3.56 -18.46
C GLN A 40 23.06 -4.83 -19.33
N THR A 41 24.09 -5.66 -19.12
CA THR A 41 24.36 -6.88 -19.88
C THR A 41 23.49 -8.06 -19.48
N ASP A 42 22.96 -8.07 -18.24
CA ASP A 42 22.25 -9.24 -17.71
C ASP A 42 20.72 -9.11 -17.86
N ILE A 43 20.17 -7.90 -17.73
CA ILE A 43 18.72 -7.68 -17.85
C ILE A 43 18.31 -7.61 -19.33
N LYS A 44 17.61 -8.65 -19.81
CA LYS A 44 16.91 -8.61 -21.11
C LYS A 44 15.91 -7.44 -21.10
N ASN A 45 16.08 -6.49 -22.03
CA ASN A 45 15.33 -5.23 -22.09
C ASN A 45 15.56 -4.28 -20.89
N ALA A 46 16.78 -4.25 -20.33
CA ALA A 46 17.18 -3.38 -19.21
C ALA A 46 16.61 -1.95 -19.28
N THR A 47 16.71 -1.31 -20.45
CA THR A 47 16.23 0.06 -20.67
C THR A 47 14.72 0.20 -20.49
N GLU A 48 13.93 -0.76 -20.98
CA GLU A 48 12.47 -0.73 -20.86
C GLU A 48 12.02 -0.97 -19.40
N ALA A 49 12.70 -1.89 -18.71
CA ALA A 49 12.45 -2.17 -17.30
C ALA A 49 12.80 -0.95 -16.42
N GLN A 50 13.95 -0.32 -16.65
CA GLN A 50 14.38 0.89 -15.94
C GLN A 50 13.40 2.05 -16.12
N ILE A 51 12.95 2.30 -17.36
CA ILE A 51 11.96 3.35 -17.65
C ILE A 51 10.61 3.02 -16.98
N SER A 52 10.20 1.76 -17.00
CA SER A 52 8.94 1.33 -16.40
C SER A 52 8.96 1.49 -14.87
N ILE A 53 10.05 1.07 -14.22
CA ILE A 53 10.23 1.25 -12.77
C ILE A 53 10.22 2.73 -12.41
N LEU A 54 10.96 3.56 -13.15
CA LEU A 54 10.98 5.00 -12.93
C LEU A 54 9.58 5.61 -13.08
N ALA A 55 8.81 5.19 -14.09
CA ALA A 55 7.47 5.69 -14.31
C ALA A 55 6.52 5.36 -13.15
N PHE A 56 6.49 4.09 -12.69
CA PHE A 56 5.65 3.70 -11.55
C PHE A 56 6.12 4.32 -10.24
N PHE A 57 7.42 4.50 -10.06
CA PHE A 57 8.00 5.22 -8.93
C PHE A 57 7.57 6.71 -8.92
N ILE A 58 7.60 7.39 -10.06
CA ILE A 58 7.15 8.80 -10.15
C ILE A 58 5.66 8.90 -9.80
N VAL A 59 4.86 7.97 -10.33
CA VAL A 59 3.44 7.89 -9.97
C VAL A 59 3.28 7.70 -8.46
N GLY A 60 4.09 6.80 -7.87
CA GLY A 60 4.09 6.53 -6.44
C GLY A 60 4.44 7.71 -5.55
N SER A 61 5.46 8.46 -5.92
CA SER A 61 5.82 9.71 -5.24
C SER A 61 4.69 10.74 -5.29
N VAL A 62 3.96 10.81 -6.40
CA VAL A 62 2.83 11.72 -6.58
C VAL A 62 1.64 11.27 -5.75
N THR A 63 1.28 9.99 -5.77
CA THR A 63 0.20 9.41 -4.94
C THR A 63 0.50 9.62 -3.46
N PHE A 64 1.70 9.28 -2.99
CA PHE A 64 2.15 9.52 -1.62
C PHE A 64 2.02 10.99 -1.19
N THR A 65 2.43 11.92 -2.07
CA THR A 65 2.32 13.36 -1.79
C THR A 65 0.86 13.79 -1.66
N ILE A 66 -0.01 13.33 -2.55
CA ILE A 66 -1.44 13.64 -2.50
C ILE A 66 -2.08 13.05 -1.24
N GLU A 67 -1.76 11.82 -0.86
CA GLU A 67 -2.25 11.22 0.38
C GLU A 67 -1.82 12.01 1.60
N THR A 68 -0.53 12.36 1.68
CA THR A 68 0.03 13.14 2.78
C THR A 68 -0.67 14.50 2.92
N VAL A 69 -0.89 15.20 1.80
CA VAL A 69 -1.63 16.47 1.79
C VAL A 69 -3.09 16.27 2.19
N ASN A 70 -3.76 15.23 1.67
CA ASN A 70 -5.16 14.94 2.01
C ASN A 70 -5.32 14.63 3.51
N LEU A 71 -4.37 13.90 4.11
CA LEU A 71 -4.34 13.61 5.54
C LEU A 71 -4.03 14.85 6.38
N PHE A 72 -3.13 15.72 5.91
CA PHE A 72 -2.86 17.00 6.55
C PHE A 72 -4.12 17.87 6.57
N LEU A 73 -4.83 17.98 5.45
CA LEU A 73 -6.11 18.69 5.35
C LEU A 73 -7.16 18.07 6.29
N LEU A 74 -7.23 16.74 6.39
CA LEU A 74 -8.14 16.05 7.29
C LEU A 74 -7.87 16.36 8.79
N ILE A 75 -6.60 16.52 9.19
CA ILE A 75 -6.26 16.83 10.59
C ILE A 75 -6.45 18.31 10.92
N PHE A 76 -5.96 19.18 10.04
CA PHE A 76 -5.69 20.58 10.38
C PHE A 76 -6.67 21.57 9.76
N CYS A 77 -7.45 21.16 8.76
CA CYS A 77 -8.45 22.02 8.15
C CYS A 77 -9.88 21.57 8.51
N ASP A 78 -10.44 22.18 9.54
CA ASP A 78 -11.87 22.06 9.85
C ASP A 78 -12.68 22.64 8.67
N GLY A 79 -13.39 21.78 7.93
CA GLY A 79 -14.29 22.18 6.83
C GLY A 79 -13.72 22.05 5.41
N CYS A 80 -12.49 21.58 5.23
CA CYS A 80 -11.97 21.25 3.91
C CYS A 80 -12.61 19.96 3.36
N THR A 81 -12.88 19.92 2.05
CA THR A 81 -13.20 18.68 1.34
C THR A 81 -11.96 17.81 1.23
N TYR A 82 -12.03 16.61 1.81
CA TYR A 82 -11.00 15.58 1.71
C TYR A 82 -11.53 14.38 0.91
N PHE A 83 -10.65 13.72 0.16
CA PHE A 83 -11.01 12.49 -0.54
C PHE A 83 -11.11 11.32 0.44
N LEU A 84 -12.03 10.38 0.17
CA LEU A 84 -12.25 9.21 1.03
C LEU A 84 -10.95 8.38 1.10
N PRO A 85 -10.32 8.25 2.29
CA PRO A 85 -8.98 7.66 2.41
C PRO A 85 -8.89 6.23 1.86
N GLY A 86 -9.97 5.46 1.96
CA GLY A 86 -10.01 4.08 1.45
C GLY A 86 -10.05 3.95 -0.06
N CYS A 87 -10.55 4.96 -0.79
CA CYS A 87 -10.56 4.92 -2.26
C CYS A 87 -9.20 5.29 -2.84
N PHE A 88 -8.50 6.26 -2.22
CA PHE A 88 -7.19 6.69 -2.69
C PHE A 88 -6.12 5.63 -2.41
N SER A 89 -6.13 5.03 -1.23
CA SER A 89 -5.23 3.90 -0.91
C SER A 89 -5.47 2.69 -1.83
N LEU A 90 -6.72 2.43 -2.22
CA LEU A 90 -7.03 1.38 -3.21
C LEU A 90 -6.50 1.74 -4.61
N LEU A 91 -6.59 3.02 -4.99
CA LEU A 91 -6.11 3.50 -6.28
C LEU A 91 -4.57 3.47 -6.35
N SER A 92 -3.88 3.89 -5.29
CA SER A 92 -2.42 3.77 -5.18
C SER A 92 -2.02 2.31 -5.30
N THR A 93 -2.58 1.40 -4.50
CA THR A 93 -2.27 -0.04 -4.62
C THR A 93 -2.49 -0.62 -6.02
N LEU A 94 -3.52 -0.16 -6.74
CA LEU A 94 -3.78 -0.64 -8.10
C LEU A 94 -2.78 -0.11 -9.15
N ILE A 95 -2.42 1.17 -9.05
CA ILE A 95 -1.62 1.86 -10.07
C ILE A 95 -0.12 1.77 -9.79
N GLU A 96 0.26 1.54 -8.53
CA GLU A 96 1.62 1.62 -8.03
C GLU A 96 2.10 0.25 -7.51
N ASP A 97 1.56 -0.22 -6.38
CA ASP A 97 2.08 -1.42 -5.69
C ASP A 97 2.00 -2.67 -6.59
N ILE A 98 0.88 -2.87 -7.30
CA ILE A 98 0.70 -4.05 -8.17
C ILE A 98 1.67 -4.03 -9.37
N PRO A 99 1.78 -2.95 -10.16
CA PRO A 99 2.75 -2.90 -11.25
C PRO A 99 4.20 -3.02 -10.78
N GLN A 100 4.56 -2.39 -9.67
CA GLN A 100 5.91 -2.51 -9.11
C GLN A 100 6.18 -3.92 -8.54
N MET A 101 5.22 -4.48 -7.79
CA MET A 101 4.84 -5.90 -7.70
C MET A 101 5.39 -6.80 -8.78
N ALA A 102 4.74 -6.66 -9.93
CA ALA A 102 4.96 -7.46 -11.12
C ALA A 102 6.34 -7.22 -11.73
N LEU A 103 6.85 -5.99 -11.72
CA LEU A 103 8.18 -5.67 -12.24
C LEU A 103 9.30 -6.27 -11.41
N ALA A 104 9.20 -6.23 -10.08
CA ALA A 104 10.20 -6.87 -9.23
C ALA A 104 10.19 -8.39 -9.41
N LEU A 105 9.00 -9.00 -9.52
CA LEU A 105 8.89 -10.43 -9.83
C LEU A 105 9.45 -10.77 -11.22
N TYR A 106 9.17 -9.96 -12.23
CA TYR A 106 9.70 -10.13 -13.58
C TYR A 106 11.23 -10.13 -13.59
N ILE A 107 11.83 -9.16 -12.87
CA ILE A 107 13.28 -9.08 -12.72
C ILE A 107 13.82 -10.27 -11.93
N ALA A 108 13.20 -10.67 -10.83
CA ALA A 108 13.61 -11.84 -10.04
C ALA A 108 13.57 -13.16 -10.85
N ILE A 109 12.67 -13.29 -11.82
CA ILE A 109 12.58 -14.47 -12.69
C ILE A 109 13.72 -14.49 -13.73
N ILE A 110 14.20 -13.32 -14.15
CA ILE A 110 15.16 -13.18 -15.26
C ILE A 110 16.60 -13.05 -14.75
N GLU A 111 16.79 -12.46 -13.58
CA GLU A 111 18.09 -12.18 -12.97
C GLU A 111 18.40 -13.20 -11.87
N GLU A 112 19.46 -14.00 -12.06
CA GLU A 112 19.85 -15.03 -11.08
C GLU A 112 20.70 -14.48 -9.92
N THR A 113 21.29 -13.27 -9.97
CA THR A 113 22.30 -12.88 -8.95
C THR A 113 22.37 -11.42 -8.50
N THR A 114 21.83 -10.44 -9.23
CA THR A 114 22.28 -9.04 -9.07
C THR A 114 21.42 -8.15 -8.17
N ILE A 115 20.13 -8.46 -7.98
CA ILE A 115 19.15 -7.55 -7.34
C ILE A 115 18.43 -8.26 -6.19
N THR A 116 19.18 -8.82 -5.25
CA THR A 116 18.62 -9.71 -4.22
C THR A 116 18.15 -8.95 -3.00
N ASN A 117 18.95 -8.02 -2.46
CA ASN A 117 18.69 -7.44 -1.15
C ASN A 117 17.48 -6.51 -1.11
N VAL A 118 17.32 -5.60 -2.09
CA VAL A 118 16.17 -4.70 -2.09
C VAL A 118 14.89 -5.44 -2.45
N GLN A 119 14.95 -6.44 -3.34
CA GLN A 119 13.79 -7.28 -3.65
C GLN A 119 13.33 -8.09 -2.43
N PHE A 120 14.25 -8.62 -1.62
CA PHE A 120 13.92 -9.24 -0.33
C PHE A 120 13.25 -8.25 0.62
N GLY A 121 13.80 -7.04 0.73
CA GLY A 121 13.23 -5.96 1.56
C GLY A 121 11.81 -5.60 1.12
N LYS A 122 11.60 -5.45 -0.19
CA LYS A 122 10.32 -5.08 -0.79
C LYS A 122 9.26 -6.17 -0.63
N ALA A 123 9.59 -7.42 -0.96
CA ALA A 123 8.69 -8.55 -0.73
C ALA A 123 8.35 -8.72 0.77
N GLY A 124 9.32 -8.51 1.66
CA GLY A 124 9.11 -8.57 3.10
C GLY A 124 8.19 -7.45 3.60
N PHE A 125 8.40 -6.24 3.13
CA PHE A 125 7.58 -5.09 3.48
C PHE A 125 6.15 -5.22 2.95
N ALA A 126 5.98 -5.67 1.71
CA ALA A 126 4.67 -5.95 1.12
C ALA A 126 3.86 -6.98 1.93
N VAL A 127 4.50 -8.05 2.42
CA VAL A 127 3.86 -9.02 3.33
C VAL A 127 3.47 -8.36 4.66
N PHE A 128 4.36 -7.56 5.24
CA PHE A 128 4.10 -6.85 6.49
C PHE A 128 2.95 -5.87 6.37
N GLU A 129 2.89 -5.13 5.27
CA GLU A 129 1.83 -4.18 4.97
C GLU A 129 0.48 -4.89 4.82
N VAL A 130 0.41 -5.97 4.03
CA VAL A 130 -0.81 -6.78 3.89
C VAL A 130 -1.29 -7.29 5.25
N PHE A 131 -0.37 -7.73 6.11
CA PHE A 131 -0.70 -8.17 7.46
C PHE A 131 -1.30 -7.03 8.30
N LEU A 132 -0.68 -5.84 8.29
CA LEU A 132 -1.20 -4.67 9.01
C LEU A 132 -2.57 -4.22 8.49
N ARG A 133 -2.74 -4.09 7.17
CA ARG A 133 -4.03 -3.73 6.53
C ARG A 133 -5.12 -4.74 6.92
N THR A 134 -4.81 -6.03 6.92
CA THR A 134 -5.73 -7.09 7.35
C THR A 134 -6.07 -7.01 8.84
N ALA A 135 -5.08 -6.79 9.71
CA ALA A 135 -5.31 -6.65 11.15
C ALA A 135 -6.20 -5.44 11.47
N ILE A 136 -5.98 -4.31 10.80
CA ILE A 136 -6.81 -3.11 10.91
C ILE A 136 -8.25 -3.41 10.48
N LEU A 137 -8.44 -4.09 9.36
CA LEU A 137 -9.77 -4.48 8.88
C LEU A 137 -10.51 -5.37 9.89
N ILE A 138 -9.83 -6.39 10.44
CA ILE A 138 -10.40 -7.29 11.46
C ILE A 138 -10.78 -6.50 12.71
N TYR A 139 -9.89 -5.61 13.19
CA TYR A 139 -10.17 -4.74 14.34
C TYR A 139 -11.40 -3.86 14.10
N TYR A 140 -11.52 -3.26 12.91
CA TYR A 140 -12.69 -2.46 12.54
C TYR A 140 -13.98 -3.28 12.52
N ILE A 141 -13.96 -4.49 11.96
CA ILE A 141 -15.10 -5.41 11.94
C ILE A 141 -15.51 -5.77 13.37
N HIS A 142 -14.55 -6.15 14.22
CA HIS A 142 -14.82 -6.53 15.60
C HIS A 142 -15.43 -5.37 16.41
N LYS A 143 -14.82 -4.18 16.34
CA LYS A 143 -15.30 -2.98 17.02
C LYS A 143 -16.68 -2.53 16.52
N LYS A 144 -16.99 -2.78 15.25
CA LYS A 144 -18.29 -2.50 14.65
C LYS A 144 -19.37 -3.47 15.13
N ASN A 145 -19.08 -4.77 15.20
CA ASN A 145 -20.02 -5.75 15.75
C ASN A 145 -20.43 -5.40 17.20
N GLN A 146 -19.47 -4.94 18.02
CA GLN A 146 -19.75 -4.45 19.38
C GLN A 146 -20.65 -3.20 19.44
N ARG A 147 -20.70 -2.38 18.37
CA ARG A 147 -21.59 -1.20 18.29
C ARG A 147 -22.98 -1.55 17.78
N LEU A 148 -23.06 -2.53 16.88
CA LEU A 148 -24.33 -3.09 16.38
C LEU A 148 -25.11 -3.76 17.51
N GLU A 149 -24.44 -4.51 18.39
CA GLU A 149 -25.05 -5.09 19.59
C GLU A 149 -25.61 -4.04 20.56
N LYS A 150 -25.17 -2.78 20.46
CA LYS A 150 -25.64 -1.65 21.30
C LYS A 150 -26.81 -0.86 20.69
N GLY A 151 -27.39 -1.30 19.57
CA GLY A 151 -28.66 -0.78 19.05
C GLY A 151 -28.61 0.61 18.39
N ILE A 152 -27.45 1.10 17.98
CA ILE A 152 -27.31 2.42 17.34
C ILE A 152 -27.63 2.32 15.83
N MET A 153 -28.83 2.79 15.47
CA MET A 153 -29.37 3.19 14.14
C MET A 153 -28.92 2.38 12.91
N PHE A 154 -29.83 1.54 12.41
CA PHE A 154 -29.57 0.47 11.44
C PHE A 154 -29.57 0.93 9.97
N ASP A 155 -30.36 1.94 9.60
CA ASP A 155 -30.65 2.23 8.18
C ASP A 155 -29.56 3.03 7.46
N THR A 156 -29.03 4.10 8.08
CA THR A 156 -27.85 4.83 7.55
C THR A 156 -26.56 3.99 7.63
N LEU A 157 -26.56 2.93 8.43
CA LEU A 157 -25.45 2.00 8.56
C LEU A 157 -25.40 1.01 7.39
N ILE A 158 -26.56 0.53 6.90
CA ILE A 158 -26.67 -0.48 5.82
C ILE A 158 -26.11 0.05 4.48
N ASP A 159 -26.37 1.31 4.15
CA ASP A 159 -25.85 1.90 2.91
C ASP A 159 -24.33 2.13 2.99
N SER A 160 -23.82 2.61 4.13
CA SER A 160 -22.37 2.66 4.38
C SER A 160 -21.72 1.26 4.45
N ILE A 161 -22.48 0.21 4.80
CA ILE A 161 -22.03 -1.19 4.83
C ILE A 161 -21.83 -1.74 3.42
N LYS A 162 -22.75 -1.49 2.48
CA LYS A 162 -22.65 -2.03 1.12
C LYS A 162 -21.46 -1.45 0.35
N GLU A 163 -21.27 -0.13 0.45
CA GLU A 163 -20.20 0.58 -0.24
C GLU A 163 -18.81 0.15 0.30
N LYS A 164 -18.68 0.00 1.63
CA LYS A 164 -17.42 -0.43 2.26
C LYS A 164 -17.11 -1.93 2.10
N LYS A 165 -18.12 -2.78 1.91
CA LYS A 165 -17.90 -4.21 1.68
C LYS A 165 -17.19 -4.48 0.35
N TRP A 166 -17.56 -3.77 -0.71
CA TRP A 166 -16.90 -3.90 -2.02
C TRP A 166 -15.42 -3.49 -1.94
N VAL A 167 -15.13 -2.35 -1.32
CA VAL A 167 -13.75 -1.88 -1.10
C VAL A 167 -12.94 -2.93 -0.32
N ALA A 168 -13.50 -3.50 0.75
CA ALA A 168 -12.81 -4.53 1.53
C ALA A 168 -12.55 -5.82 0.72
N VAL A 169 -13.50 -6.26 -0.11
CA VAL A 169 -13.33 -7.46 -0.96
C VAL A 169 -12.28 -7.22 -2.04
N VAL A 170 -12.30 -6.06 -2.69
CA VAL A 170 -11.32 -5.68 -3.72
C VAL A 170 -9.92 -5.59 -3.09
N GLN A 171 -9.79 -4.93 -1.95
CA GLN A 171 -8.53 -4.80 -1.24
C GLN A 171 -7.96 -6.15 -0.77
N LEU A 172 -8.82 -7.08 -0.32
CA LEU A 172 -8.42 -8.43 0.03
C LEU A 172 -7.94 -9.22 -1.20
N THR A 173 -8.60 -9.05 -2.34
CA THR A 173 -8.17 -9.65 -3.62
C THR A 173 -6.77 -9.18 -4.00
N PHE A 174 -6.52 -7.86 -3.96
CA PHE A 174 -5.20 -7.30 -4.25
C PHE A 174 -4.14 -7.74 -3.25
N SER A 175 -4.48 -7.84 -1.97
CA SER A 175 -3.59 -8.37 -0.94
C SER A 175 -3.15 -9.80 -1.25
N ILE A 176 -4.05 -10.65 -1.75
CA ILE A 176 -3.69 -12.02 -2.17
C ILE A 176 -2.73 -12.01 -3.36
N ILE A 177 -2.94 -11.11 -4.33
CA ILE A 177 -2.05 -10.97 -5.49
C ILE A 177 -0.65 -10.55 -5.02
N ILE A 178 -0.55 -9.52 -4.19
CA ILE A 178 0.72 -9.02 -3.65
C ILE A 178 1.45 -10.11 -2.86
N LEU A 179 0.74 -10.85 -2.00
CA LEU A 179 1.33 -11.98 -1.27
C LEU A 179 1.84 -13.07 -2.21
N SER A 180 1.08 -13.39 -3.27
CA SER A 180 1.48 -14.39 -4.26
C SER A 180 2.75 -13.95 -5.02
N CYS A 181 2.83 -12.67 -5.40
CA CYS A 181 4.03 -12.07 -5.98
C CYS A 181 5.21 -12.12 -5.02
N SER A 182 5.01 -11.75 -3.76
CA SER A 182 6.06 -11.73 -2.73
C SER A 182 6.62 -13.13 -2.44
N ILE A 183 5.75 -14.14 -2.32
CA ILE A 183 6.16 -15.55 -2.16
C ILE A 183 6.96 -16.01 -3.39
N SER A 184 6.52 -15.62 -4.59
CA SER A 184 7.23 -15.98 -5.83
C SER A 184 8.61 -15.35 -5.89
N ILE A 185 8.73 -14.06 -5.52
CA ILE A 185 10.02 -13.36 -5.41
C ILE A 185 10.93 -14.11 -4.44
N PHE A 186 10.47 -14.44 -3.23
CA PHE A 186 11.29 -15.21 -2.28
C PHE A 186 11.70 -16.58 -2.82
N TYR A 187 10.81 -17.27 -3.53
CA TYR A 187 11.14 -18.57 -4.13
C TYR A 187 12.24 -18.46 -5.19
N PHE A 188 12.18 -17.45 -6.06
CA PHE A 188 13.17 -17.24 -7.12
C PHE A 188 14.49 -16.65 -6.62
N LEU A 189 14.49 -15.92 -5.49
CA LEU A 189 15.73 -15.40 -4.92
C LEU A 189 16.48 -16.42 -4.06
N ILE A 190 15.83 -17.50 -3.63
CA ILE A 190 16.43 -18.56 -2.78
C ILE A 190 16.96 -19.74 -3.61
N ASN A 191 16.35 -20.02 -4.77
CA ASN A 191 16.73 -21.14 -5.65
C ASN A 191 17.58 -20.66 -6.82
#